data_AF-A0A699JNC0-F1
#
_entry.id   AF-A0A699JNC0-F1
#
_cell.length_a   1.000
_cell.length_b   1.000
_cell.length_c   1.000
_cell.angle_alpha   90.00
_cell.angle_beta   90.00
_cell.angle_gamma   90.00
#
_symmetry.space_group_name_H-M   'P 1'
#
loop_
_entity.id
_entity.type
_entity.pdbx_description
1 polymer ?
#
loop_
_entity_poly.entity_id
_entity_poly.type
_entity_poly.pdbx_seq_one_letter_code
_entity_poly.pdbx_strand_id
1 'polypeptide(L)'
;MGVDASCCLVIEDSFVGIKAGKAANMQVVAVPSVQSESDEFSIADYVIHSFLDFQPETWGLPPLNDWVMKALPIEPIQFKGSYRNGYLQENSDNGASDLPGQVWGVYFGWVDGHSQERLKVVVSIRWDHSCGSFRRNIQACFINGTDGPLGDETMEIALIGYIRGFRTKQISSTDVQILDQDKSIAEACLNLPAYSYNQV
;
A
#
# COMPACT_ATOMS: atom_id res chain seq x y z
N MET A 1 -11.92 -33.98 3.31
CA MET A 1 -12.51 -32.99 2.38
C MET A 1 -12.41 -33.58 0.98
N GLY A 2 -13.53 -33.74 0.25
CA GLY A 2 -13.57 -34.41 -1.06
C GLY A 2 -13.45 -33.45 -2.26
N VAL A 3 -12.81 -32.29 -2.07
CA VAL A 3 -12.61 -31.28 -3.11
C VAL A 3 -11.24 -31.51 -3.76
N ASP A 4 -11.17 -31.43 -5.08
CA ASP A 4 -9.89 -31.51 -5.80
C ASP A 4 -9.03 -30.29 -5.46
N ALA A 5 -7.78 -30.54 -5.07
CA ALA A 5 -6.81 -29.50 -4.76
C ALA A 5 -6.56 -28.55 -5.95
N SER A 6 -6.72 -29.03 -7.19
CA SER A 6 -6.62 -28.17 -8.39
C SER A 6 -7.68 -27.06 -8.44
N CYS A 7 -8.78 -27.21 -7.70
CA CYS A 7 -9.85 -26.23 -7.57
C CYS A 7 -9.69 -25.34 -6.33
N CYS A 8 -8.59 -25.48 -5.59
CA CYS A 8 -8.30 -24.68 -4.40
C CYS A 8 -7.32 -23.54 -4.75
N LEU A 9 -7.61 -22.36 -4.19
CA LEU A 9 -6.70 -21.22 -4.18
C LEU A 9 -6.02 -21.16 -2.80
N VAL A 10 -4.70 -21.04 -2.79
CA VAL A 10 -3.90 -20.81 -1.59
C VAL A 10 -3.26 -19.43 -1.68
N ILE A 11 -3.30 -18.70 -0.58
CA ILE A 11 -2.63 -17.41 -0.44
C ILE A 11 -1.54 -17.61 0.61
N GLU A 12 -0.27 -17.45 0.21
CA GLU A 12 0.88 -17.79 1.04
C GLU A 12 1.87 -16.64 1.11
N ASP A 13 2.46 -16.44 2.28
CA ASP A 13 3.45 -15.40 2.53
C ASP A 13 4.87 -15.93 2.71
N SER A 14 5.04 -17.26 2.62
CA SER A 14 6.32 -17.96 2.81
C SER A 14 6.65 -18.90 1.64
N PHE A 15 7.93 -19.02 1.30
CA PHE A 15 8.39 -19.92 0.24
C PHE A 15 8.03 -21.39 0.49
N VAL A 16 8.06 -21.82 1.76
CA VAL A 16 7.71 -23.19 2.15
C VAL A 16 6.23 -23.47 1.91
N GLY A 17 5.35 -22.53 2.27
CA GLY A 17 3.91 -22.61 2.00
C GLY A 17 3.62 -22.65 0.50
N ILE A 18 4.28 -21.78 -0.28
CA ILE A 18 4.15 -21.77 -1.74
C ILE A 18 4.52 -23.14 -2.33
N LYS A 19 5.66 -23.71 -1.94
CA LYS A 19 6.08 -25.06 -2.38
C LYS A 19 5.06 -26.13 -2.04
N ALA A 20 4.49 -26.09 -0.83
CA ALA A 20 3.48 -27.05 -0.40
C ALA A 20 2.21 -26.95 -1.26
N GLY A 21 1.71 -25.74 -1.51
CA GLY A 21 0.55 -25.50 -2.38
C GLY A 21 0.80 -25.99 -3.81
N LYS A 22 1.95 -25.67 -4.39
CA LYS A 22 2.33 -26.16 -5.74
C LYS A 22 2.46 -27.68 -5.80
N ALA A 23 3.05 -28.31 -4.78
CA ALA A 23 3.17 -29.77 -4.71
C ALA A 23 1.80 -30.47 -4.60
N ALA A 24 0.80 -29.81 -4.01
CA ALA A 24 -0.59 -30.26 -3.96
C ALA A 24 -1.39 -29.95 -5.24
N ASN A 25 -0.75 -29.42 -6.29
CA ASN A 25 -1.39 -29.00 -7.54
C ASN A 25 -2.45 -27.89 -7.37
N MET A 26 -2.32 -27.06 -6.33
CA MET A 26 -3.21 -25.91 -6.09
C MET A 26 -2.77 -24.68 -6.89
N GLN A 27 -3.70 -23.73 -7.08
CA GLN A 27 -3.33 -22.38 -7.51
C GLN A 27 -2.78 -21.61 -6.31
N VAL A 28 -1.65 -20.92 -6.48
CA VAL A 28 -0.97 -20.22 -5.39
C VAL A 28 -0.75 -18.75 -5.74
N VAL A 29 -1.24 -17.88 -4.86
CA VAL A 29 -0.97 -16.45 -4.87
C VAL A 29 -0.01 -16.15 -3.73
N ALA A 30 1.16 -15.63 -4.07
CA ALA A 30 2.15 -15.26 -3.09
C ALA A 30 1.98 -13.81 -2.65
N VAL A 31 2.07 -13.57 -1.34
CA VAL A 31 2.02 -12.26 -0.69
C VAL A 31 3.25 -12.11 0.21
N PRO A 32 4.43 -11.72 -0.32
CA PRO A 32 5.66 -11.66 0.46
C PRO A 32 5.53 -10.84 1.73
N SER A 33 5.71 -11.50 2.88
CA SER A 33 5.84 -10.84 4.17
C SER A 33 7.14 -10.03 4.26
N VAL A 34 8.19 -10.53 3.62
CA VAL A 34 9.51 -9.88 3.53
C VAL A 34 9.86 -9.66 2.05
N GLN A 35 10.13 -8.40 1.70
CA GLN A 35 10.38 -8.01 0.31
C GLN A 35 11.69 -8.56 -0.27
N SER A 36 12.61 -9.03 0.58
CA SER A 36 13.85 -9.69 0.17
C SER A 36 13.65 -11.04 -0.51
N GLU A 37 12.48 -11.66 -0.37
CA GLU A 37 12.21 -13.03 -0.84
C GLU A 37 11.45 -13.08 -2.19
N SER A 38 11.18 -11.92 -2.80
CA SER A 38 10.30 -11.85 -3.99
C SER A 38 10.79 -12.66 -5.19
N ASP A 39 12.11 -12.79 -5.39
CA ASP A 39 12.69 -13.63 -6.46
C ASP A 39 12.45 -15.14 -6.23
N GLU A 40 12.40 -15.57 -4.97
CA GLU A 40 12.14 -16.96 -4.59
C GLU A 40 10.67 -17.36 -4.84
N PHE A 41 9.78 -16.37 -4.93
CA PHE A 41 8.33 -16.60 -5.05
C PHE A 41 7.89 -16.74 -6.52
N SER A 42 8.83 -16.74 -7.45
CA SER A 42 8.61 -16.95 -8.90
C SER A 42 7.93 -18.28 -9.26
N ILE A 43 7.92 -19.25 -8.33
CA ILE A 43 7.20 -20.53 -8.51
C ILE A 43 5.68 -20.42 -8.27
N ALA A 44 5.20 -19.32 -7.67
CA ALA A 44 3.78 -19.07 -7.48
C ALA A 44 3.11 -18.69 -8.81
N ASP A 45 1.79 -18.89 -8.91
CA ASP A 45 1.06 -18.53 -10.13
C ASP A 45 0.92 -17.01 -10.28
N TYR A 46 0.80 -16.31 -9.14
CA TYR A 46 0.75 -14.86 -9.05
C TYR A 46 1.52 -14.37 -7.82
N VAL A 47 2.10 -13.18 -7.93
CA VAL A 47 2.73 -12.47 -6.80
C VAL A 47 2.07 -11.10 -6.68
N ILE A 48 1.51 -10.81 -5.51
CA ILE A 48 0.98 -9.49 -5.14
C ILE A 48 1.77 -8.97 -3.94
N HIS A 49 2.02 -7.66 -3.89
CA HIS A 49 2.85 -7.05 -2.84
C HIS A 49 2.03 -6.50 -1.67
N SER A 50 0.71 -6.48 -1.81
CA SER A 50 -0.23 -6.16 -0.74
C SER A 50 -1.47 -7.02 -0.92
N PHE A 51 -2.04 -7.50 0.19
CA PHE A 51 -3.32 -8.19 0.13
C PHE A 51 -4.47 -7.26 -0.33
N LEU A 52 -4.28 -5.94 -0.21
CA LEU A 52 -5.24 -4.95 -0.72
C LEU A 52 -5.34 -4.95 -2.26
N ASP A 53 -4.36 -5.56 -2.96
CA ASP A 53 -4.39 -5.78 -4.42
C ASP A 53 -5.13 -7.06 -4.82
N PHE A 54 -5.58 -7.87 -3.86
CA PHE A 54 -6.21 -9.15 -4.16
C PHE A 54 -7.59 -8.94 -4.81
N GLN A 55 -7.78 -9.53 -6.00
CA GLN A 55 -9.02 -9.48 -6.78
C GLN A 55 -9.61 -10.90 -6.90
N PRO A 56 -10.42 -11.35 -5.92
CA PRO A 56 -10.91 -12.73 -5.83
C PRO A 56 -11.54 -13.25 -7.14
N GLU A 57 -12.17 -12.37 -7.92
CA GLU A 57 -12.86 -12.66 -9.17
C GLU A 57 -11.93 -13.25 -10.24
N THR A 58 -10.64 -12.92 -10.19
CA THR A 58 -9.62 -13.49 -11.08
C THR A 58 -9.50 -15.02 -10.91
N TRP A 59 -9.89 -15.52 -9.74
CA TRP A 59 -9.88 -16.94 -9.38
C TRP A 59 -11.30 -17.52 -9.24
N GLY A 60 -12.31 -16.82 -9.75
CA GLY A 60 -13.71 -17.27 -9.70
C GLY A 60 -14.36 -17.16 -8.32
N LEU A 61 -13.72 -16.46 -7.38
CA LEU A 61 -14.29 -16.15 -6.07
C LEU A 61 -15.19 -14.90 -6.15
N PRO A 62 -16.16 -14.74 -5.24
CA PRO A 62 -17.02 -13.54 -5.21
C PRO A 62 -16.21 -12.27 -4.91
N PRO A 63 -16.62 -11.10 -5.44
CA PRO A 63 -15.97 -9.82 -5.19
C PRO A 63 -16.03 -9.43 -3.70
N LEU A 64 -15.00 -8.69 -3.25
CA LEU A 64 -15.05 -7.97 -1.97
C LEU A 64 -15.85 -6.67 -2.16
N ASN A 65 -16.87 -6.45 -1.33
CA ASN A 65 -17.77 -5.28 -1.46
C ASN A 65 -17.35 -4.09 -0.59
N ASP A 66 -16.07 -4.03 -0.25
CA ASP A 66 -15.55 -3.07 0.73
C ASP A 66 -15.08 -1.76 0.07
N TRP A 67 -14.95 -1.76 -1.26
CA TRP A 67 -14.53 -0.60 -2.04
C TRP A 67 -15.63 0.46 -2.14
N VAL A 68 -15.30 1.71 -1.80
CA VAL A 68 -16.16 2.87 -1.93
C VAL A 68 -15.53 3.85 -2.91
N MET A 69 -16.27 4.30 -3.93
CA MET A 69 -15.80 5.34 -4.86
C MET A 69 -14.41 5.07 -5.50
N LYS A 70 -14.07 3.80 -5.71
CA LYS A 70 -12.77 3.30 -6.25
C LYS A 70 -11.58 3.38 -5.29
N ALA A 71 -11.84 3.42 -3.99
CA ALA A 71 -10.83 3.23 -2.96
C ALA A 71 -11.32 2.27 -1.88
N LEU A 72 -10.40 1.59 -1.22
CA LEU A 72 -10.68 0.72 -0.10
C LEU A 72 -10.45 1.50 1.22
N PRO A 73 -11.47 1.65 2.08
CA PRO A 73 -11.26 2.11 3.46
C PRO A 73 -10.35 1.15 4.20
N ILE A 74 -9.37 1.66 4.94
CA ILE A 74 -8.44 0.85 5.74
C ILE A 74 -8.45 1.29 7.20
N GLU A 75 -8.00 0.41 8.09
CA GLU A 75 -7.64 0.84 9.44
C GLU A 75 -6.56 1.94 9.35
N PRO A 76 -6.75 3.10 10.02
CA PRO A 76 -5.83 4.21 9.90
C PRO A 76 -4.39 3.83 10.23
N ILE A 77 -3.48 4.05 9.29
CA ILE A 77 -2.05 3.87 9.50
C ILE A 77 -1.45 5.23 9.84
N GLN A 78 -1.03 5.39 11.09
CA GLN A 78 -0.42 6.62 11.59
C GLN A 78 1.10 6.47 11.65
N PHE A 79 1.82 7.50 11.21
CA PHE A 79 3.26 7.59 11.38
C PHE A 79 3.73 9.05 11.41
N LYS A 80 4.87 9.30 12.01
CA LYS A 80 5.51 10.62 12.00
C LYS A 80 6.57 10.69 10.92
N GLY A 81 6.70 11.85 10.29
CA GLY A 81 7.74 12.06 9.31
C GLY A 81 8.07 13.52 9.06
N SER A 82 9.11 13.75 8.28
CA SER A 82 9.45 15.05 7.71
C SER A 82 9.26 15.01 6.19
N TYR A 83 8.86 16.13 5.60
CA TYR A 83 8.64 16.24 4.16
C TYR A 83 9.76 17.02 3.50
N ARG A 84 10.37 16.45 2.45
CA ARG A 84 11.42 17.10 1.70
C ARG A 84 11.37 16.68 0.23
N ASN A 85 11.26 17.66 -0.67
CA ASN A 85 11.33 17.50 -2.12
C ASN A 85 10.35 16.45 -2.69
N GLY A 86 9.10 16.39 -2.20
CA GLY A 86 8.11 15.42 -2.67
C GLY A 86 8.17 14.04 -2.00
N TYR A 87 9.04 13.86 -1.01
CA TYR A 87 9.20 12.61 -0.28
C TYR A 87 9.01 12.82 1.22
N LEU A 88 8.41 11.83 1.89
CA LEU A 88 8.36 11.74 3.33
C LEU A 88 9.50 10.85 3.83
N GLN A 89 10.18 11.32 4.87
CA GLN A 89 11.10 10.50 5.65
C GLN A 89 10.45 10.20 6.99
N GLU A 90 10.34 8.91 7.31
CA GLU A 90 9.81 8.45 8.59
C GLU A 90 10.75 8.85 9.73
N ASN A 91 10.19 9.47 10.76
CA ASN A 91 10.90 9.84 11.98
C ASN A 91 10.57 8.79 13.04
N SER A 92 11.44 7.79 13.21
CA SER A 92 11.28 6.76 14.23
C SER A 92 12.09 7.10 15.49
N ASP A 93 11.44 7.11 16.64
CA ASP A 93 12.07 7.34 17.94
C ASP A 93 13.00 6.18 18.37
N ASN A 94 12.74 4.96 17.88
CA ASN A 94 13.41 3.72 18.31
C ASN A 94 14.19 3.00 17.19
N GLY A 95 14.27 3.60 16.00
CA GLY A 95 14.89 3.00 14.81
C GLY A 95 14.05 1.90 14.12
N ALA A 96 12.87 1.57 14.65
CA ALA A 96 11.90 0.67 14.03
C ALA A 96 10.82 1.47 13.29
N SER A 97 10.46 1.04 12.08
CA SER A 97 9.43 1.70 11.26
C SER A 97 8.06 1.62 11.92
N ASP A 98 7.35 2.76 12.01
CA ASP A 98 5.96 2.84 12.47
C ASP A 98 4.99 2.32 11.39
N LEU A 99 5.40 2.39 10.12
CA LEU A 99 4.65 1.78 9.03
C LEU A 99 4.72 0.24 9.09
N PRO A 100 3.61 -0.49 8.91
CA PRO A 100 3.64 -1.96 8.81
C PRO A 100 4.50 -2.43 7.62
N GLY A 101 5.29 -3.50 7.78
CA GLY A 101 6.24 -3.98 6.76
C GLY A 101 5.63 -4.27 5.37
N GLN A 102 4.34 -4.61 5.33
CA GLN A 102 3.60 -4.98 4.13
C GLN A 102 2.97 -3.79 3.38
N VAL A 103 3.15 -2.55 3.87
CA VAL A 103 2.57 -1.36 3.21
C VAL A 103 3.25 -1.13 1.87
N TRP A 104 2.46 -1.22 0.80
CA TRP A 104 2.89 -1.07 -0.59
C TRP A 104 1.72 -0.63 -1.45
N GLY A 105 1.90 0.46 -2.20
CA GLY A 105 0.87 0.99 -3.10
C GLY A 105 0.61 2.47 -2.90
N VAL A 106 -0.54 2.92 -3.41
CA VAL A 106 -0.99 4.31 -3.34
C VAL A 106 -2.11 4.41 -2.31
N TYR A 107 -1.91 5.31 -1.35
CA TYR A 107 -2.79 5.58 -0.23
C TYR A 107 -3.16 7.06 -0.21
N PHE A 108 -4.18 7.41 0.55
CA PHE A 108 -4.49 8.80 0.85
C PHE A 108 -4.93 8.97 2.29
N GLY A 109 -4.90 10.21 2.74
CA GLY A 109 -5.33 10.55 4.07
C GLY A 109 -4.99 11.99 4.42
N TRP A 110 -4.65 12.19 5.67
CA TRP A 110 -4.52 13.50 6.28
C TRP A 110 -3.12 13.70 6.84
N VAL A 111 -2.68 14.95 6.82
CA VAL A 111 -1.47 15.40 7.50
C VAL A 111 -1.89 16.48 8.48
N ASP A 112 -1.63 16.21 9.76
CA ASP A 112 -1.82 17.15 10.86
C ASP A 112 -0.47 17.84 11.10
N GLY A 113 -0.42 19.15 10.81
CA GLY A 113 0.75 20.00 11.02
C GLY A 113 0.64 20.85 12.29
N HIS A 114 1.64 21.68 12.56
CA HIS A 114 1.61 22.63 13.69
C HIS A 114 0.56 23.74 13.52
N SER A 115 0.19 24.10 12.29
CA SER A 115 -0.97 24.96 12.00
C SER A 115 -2.26 24.16 12.13
N GLN A 116 -3.32 24.74 12.70
CA GLN A 116 -4.63 24.08 12.91
C GLN A 116 -5.36 23.60 11.64
N GLU A 117 -4.77 23.74 10.46
CA GLU A 117 -5.34 23.27 9.20
C GLU A 117 -4.79 21.89 8.84
N ARG A 118 -5.71 20.92 8.72
CA ARG A 118 -5.44 19.56 8.29
C ARG A 118 -5.28 19.52 6.77
N LEU A 119 -4.14 19.02 6.30
CA LEU A 119 -3.84 18.94 4.87
C LEU A 119 -4.22 17.57 4.30
N LYS A 120 -4.68 17.57 3.05
CA LYS A 120 -4.99 16.34 2.29
C LYS A 120 -3.73 15.85 1.58
N VAL A 121 -3.44 14.56 1.70
CA VAL A 121 -2.26 13.95 1.07
C VAL A 121 -2.60 12.66 0.32
N VAL A 122 -1.92 12.45 -0.80
CA VAL A 122 -1.79 11.16 -1.48
C VAL A 122 -0.35 10.70 -1.33
N VAL A 123 -0.16 9.43 -0.96
CA VAL A 123 1.15 8.87 -0.67
C VAL A 123 1.35 7.60 -1.48
N SER A 124 2.45 7.51 -2.23
CA SER A 124 2.91 6.29 -2.89
C SER A 124 4.04 5.69 -2.06
N ILE A 125 3.82 4.48 -1.54
CA ILE A 125 4.78 3.75 -0.70
C ILE A 125 5.33 2.56 -1.47
N ARG A 126 6.66 2.51 -1.60
CA ARG A 126 7.41 1.45 -2.27
C ARG A 126 8.62 1.07 -1.44
N TRP A 127 9.20 -0.06 -1.76
CA TRP A 127 10.54 -0.41 -1.32
C TRP A 127 11.52 -0.15 -2.46
N ASP A 128 12.65 0.43 -2.09
CA ASP A 128 13.77 0.67 -2.97
C ASP A 128 14.85 -0.38 -2.70
N HIS A 129 15.27 -1.07 -3.76
CA HIS A 129 16.30 -2.12 -3.73
C HIS A 129 17.67 -1.62 -4.20
N SER A 130 17.81 -0.34 -4.56
CA SER A 130 18.98 0.20 -5.28
C SER A 130 20.28 0.27 -4.47
N CYS A 131 20.26 0.14 -3.14
CA CYS A 131 21.45 0.36 -2.30
C CYS A 131 21.73 -0.72 -1.24
N GLY A 132 21.25 -1.94 -1.41
CA GLY A 132 21.56 -3.05 -0.48
C GLY A 132 21.03 -2.87 0.95
N SER A 133 20.22 -1.84 1.18
CA SER A 133 19.42 -1.63 2.39
C SER A 133 17.95 -1.53 1.99
N PHE A 134 17.08 -2.28 2.66
CA PHE A 134 15.63 -2.23 2.44
C PHE A 134 15.12 -0.90 3.01
N ARG A 135 14.98 0.11 2.15
CA ARG A 135 14.42 1.40 2.54
C ARG A 135 13.10 1.63 1.82
N ARG A 136 12.14 2.21 2.54
CA ARG A 136 10.90 2.66 1.93
C ARG A 136 11.13 3.97 1.21
N ASN A 137 10.67 4.02 -0.01
CA ASN A 137 10.48 5.24 -0.75
C ASN A 137 9.02 5.67 -0.58
N ILE A 138 8.81 6.78 0.12
CA ILE A 138 7.49 7.33 0.43
C ILE A 138 7.36 8.66 -0.32
N GLN A 139 6.76 8.62 -1.51
CA GLN A 139 6.47 9.83 -2.28
C GLN A 139 5.13 10.41 -1.80
N ALA A 140 5.07 11.71 -1.55
CA ALA A 140 3.85 12.39 -1.09
C ALA A 140 3.47 13.55 -2.01
N CYS A 141 2.17 13.72 -2.22
CA CYS A 141 1.59 14.82 -2.98
C CYS A 141 0.38 15.40 -2.23
N PHE A 142 0.40 16.69 -1.95
CA PHE A 142 -0.69 17.39 -1.28
C PHE A 142 -1.73 17.88 -2.30
N ILE A 143 -3.01 17.79 -1.95
CA ILE A 143 -4.11 18.09 -2.90
C ILE A 143 -4.44 19.59 -2.93
N ASN A 144 -4.44 20.29 -1.78
CA ASN A 144 -5.02 21.63 -1.66
C ASN A 144 -4.10 22.70 -0.99
N GLY A 145 -2.78 22.57 -1.04
CA GLY A 145 -1.87 23.56 -0.46
C GLY A 145 -0.55 23.66 -1.22
N THR A 146 0.02 24.88 -1.24
CA THR A 146 1.38 25.22 -1.70
C THR A 146 2.38 24.10 -1.42
N ASP A 147 3.31 23.83 -2.36
CA ASP A 147 4.46 22.90 -2.30
C ASP A 147 4.81 22.29 -0.92
N GLY A 148 3.92 21.44 -0.38
CA GLY A 148 4.02 20.87 0.96
C GLY A 148 4.20 21.87 2.12
N PRO A 149 4.29 21.37 3.36
CA PRO A 149 4.65 22.19 4.52
C PRO A 149 6.03 22.82 4.28
N LEU A 150 6.12 24.13 4.45
CA LEU A 150 7.38 24.88 4.33
C LEU A 150 8.28 24.57 5.53
N GLY A 151 9.13 23.53 5.42
CA GLY A 151 10.19 23.23 6.39
C GLY A 151 10.36 21.75 6.68
N ASP A 152 11.53 21.36 7.21
CA ASP A 152 11.79 20.00 7.73
C ASP A 152 11.05 19.75 9.08
N GLU A 153 9.87 20.33 9.28
CA GLU A 153 9.10 20.13 10.49
C GLU A 153 8.52 18.71 10.53
N THR A 154 8.49 18.14 11.73
CA THR A 154 7.85 16.83 11.96
C THR A 154 6.34 17.00 11.87
N MET A 155 5.72 16.17 11.04
CA MET A 155 4.28 16.12 10.83
C MET A 155 3.73 14.74 11.16
N GLU A 156 2.46 14.68 11.52
CA GLU A 156 1.74 13.44 11.78
C GLU A 156 0.88 13.10 10.56
N ILE A 157 1.12 11.94 9.98
CA ILE A 157 0.41 11.46 8.79
C ILE A 157 -0.51 10.32 9.20
N ALA A 158 -1.76 10.38 8.75
CA ALA A 158 -2.74 9.32 8.90
C ALA A 158 -3.27 8.88 7.54
N LEU A 159 -2.93 7.67 7.12
CA LEU A 159 -3.44 7.05 5.89
C LEU A 159 -4.72 6.30 6.22
N ILE A 160 -5.81 6.58 5.50
CA ILE A 160 -7.17 6.12 5.84
C ILE A 160 -7.82 5.35 4.70
N GLY A 161 -7.24 5.42 3.50
CA GLY A 161 -7.74 4.73 2.33
C GLY A 161 -6.63 4.30 1.39
N TYR A 162 -6.89 3.22 0.68
CA TYR A 162 -6.03 2.63 -0.33
C TYR A 162 -6.67 2.75 -1.71
N ILE A 163 -5.88 3.07 -2.74
CA ILE A 163 -6.37 3.28 -4.11
C ILE A 163 -5.98 2.09 -5.00
N ARG A 164 -4.70 1.72 -4.99
CA ARG A 164 -4.15 0.69 -5.89
C ARG A 164 -2.73 0.31 -5.53
N GLY A 165 -2.27 -0.86 -5.94
CA GLY A 165 -0.86 -1.23 -5.96
C GLY A 165 -0.15 -0.86 -7.24
N PHE A 166 1.00 -1.50 -7.45
CA PHE A 166 1.87 -1.31 -8.62
C PHE A 166 1.94 -2.60 -9.44
N ARG A 167 1.94 -2.48 -10.78
CA ARG A 167 2.05 -3.63 -11.67
C ARG A 167 3.48 -4.15 -11.70
N THR A 168 3.65 -5.43 -11.39
CA THR A 168 4.96 -6.10 -11.33
C THR A 168 5.57 -6.41 -12.70
N LYS A 169 4.76 -6.53 -13.76
CA LYS A 169 5.21 -7.03 -15.07
C LYS A 169 5.78 -5.97 -16.03
N GLN A 170 5.60 -4.69 -15.75
CA GLN A 170 6.16 -3.61 -16.56
C GLN A 170 6.51 -2.44 -15.64
N ILE A 171 7.78 -2.35 -15.22
CA ILE A 171 8.28 -1.12 -14.61
C ILE A 171 8.57 -0.17 -15.76
N SER A 172 7.53 0.45 -16.31
CA SER A 172 7.70 1.67 -17.11
C SER A 172 7.98 2.82 -16.14
N SER A 173 8.85 3.76 -16.50
CA SER A 173 9.16 4.93 -15.64
C SER A 173 7.93 5.78 -15.29
N THR A 174 6.82 5.59 -16.02
CA THR A 174 5.51 6.23 -15.82
C THR A 174 4.60 5.54 -14.80
N ASP A 175 4.81 4.25 -14.49
CA ASP A 175 4.09 3.55 -13.40
C ASP A 175 4.57 4.01 -12.00
N VAL A 176 5.53 4.95 -11.96
CA VAL A 176 6.27 5.32 -10.76
C VAL A 176 5.68 6.51 -10.00
N GLN A 177 4.68 7.19 -10.56
CA GLN A 177 4.20 8.46 -10.02
C GLN A 177 2.75 8.36 -9.51
N ILE A 178 2.43 9.22 -8.54
CA ILE A 178 1.06 9.53 -8.15
C ILE A 178 0.37 10.19 -9.36
N LEU A 179 -0.70 9.57 -9.84
CA LEU A 179 -1.44 10.04 -11.01
C LEU A 179 -2.47 11.09 -10.61
N ASP A 180 -2.87 11.94 -11.56
CA ASP A 180 -3.95 12.92 -11.31
C ASP A 180 -5.30 12.23 -11.02
N GLN A 181 -5.49 11.02 -11.53
CA GLN A 181 -6.63 10.17 -11.15
C GLN A 181 -6.58 9.76 -9.68
N ASP A 182 -5.40 9.44 -9.13
CA ASP A 182 -5.25 9.08 -7.72
C ASP A 182 -5.63 10.27 -6.83
N LYS A 183 -5.21 11.49 -7.20
CA LYS A 183 -5.61 12.73 -6.52
C LYS A 183 -7.12 12.96 -6.57
N SER A 184 -7.72 12.77 -7.74
CA SER A 184 -9.16 12.94 -7.93
C SER A 184 -9.97 11.94 -7.10
N ILE A 185 -9.53 10.68 -7.01
CA ILE A 185 -10.15 9.65 -6.17
C ILE A 185 -10.00 10.03 -4.70
N ALA A 186 -8.79 10.39 -4.25
CA ALA A 186 -8.54 10.80 -2.88
C ALA A 186 -9.41 11.99 -2.48
N GLU A 187 -9.49 13.03 -3.32
CA GLU A 187 -10.30 14.21 -3.05
C GLU A 187 -11.79 13.90 -2.92
N ALA A 188 -12.32 13.00 -3.77
CA ALA A 188 -13.70 12.55 -3.69
C ALA A 188 -13.97 11.67 -2.46
N CYS A 189 -12.98 10.92 -1.98
CA CYS A 189 -13.13 9.94 -0.89
C CYS A 189 -12.92 10.54 0.50
N LEU A 190 -11.97 11.47 0.68
CA LEU A 190 -11.53 11.98 1.98
C LEU A 190 -12.65 12.50 2.90
N ASN A 191 -13.73 13.03 2.32
CA ASN A 191 -14.86 13.58 3.07
C ASN A 191 -16.03 12.60 3.24
N LEU A 192 -15.93 11.38 2.71
CA LEU A 192 -16.99 10.39 2.84
C LEU A 192 -16.97 9.75 4.24
N PRO A 193 -18.14 9.41 4.81
CA PRO A 193 -18.22 8.77 6.13
C PRO A 193 -17.42 7.47 6.24
N ALA A 194 -17.28 6.73 5.14
CA ALA A 194 -16.51 5.49 5.09
C ALA A 194 -15.02 5.65 5.43
N TYR A 195 -14.46 6.87 5.29
CA TYR A 195 -13.04 7.17 5.57
C TYR A 195 -12.89 8.09 6.79
N SER A 196 -13.85 8.08 7.71
CA SER A 196 -13.83 8.99 8.85
C SER A 196 -12.64 8.70 9.75
N TYR A 197 -11.80 9.71 9.95
CA TYR A 197 -10.65 9.68 10.84
C TYR A 197 -10.81 10.79 11.89
N ASN A 198 -11.10 10.37 13.13
CA ASN A 198 -11.35 11.22 14.29
C ASN A 198 -12.33 12.37 14.01
N GLN A 199 -13.60 12.04 13.74
CA GLN A 199 -14.71 12.95 14.00
C GLN A 199 -15.19 12.71 15.44
N VAL A 200 -14.58 13.42 16.39
CA VAL A 200 -15.17 13.64 17.72
C VAL A 200 -15.42 15.12 17.87
#